data_AF-A0A2V9XX14-F1
#
_entry.id   AF-A0A2V9XX14-F1
#
_cell.length_a   1.000
_cell.length_b   1.000
_cell.length_c   1.000
_cell.angle_alpha   90.00
_cell.angle_beta   90.00
_cell.angle_gamma   90.00
#
_symmetry.space_group_name_H-M   'P 1'
#
loop_
_entity.id
_entity.type
_entity.pdbx_description
1 polymer ?
#
loop_
_entity_poly.entity_id
_entity_poly.type
_entity_poly.pdbx_seq_one_letter_code
_entity_poly.pdbx_strand_id
1 'polypeptide(L)'
;MEMQITESQSMRNPVMEPLEGPEWQRLYRDALVELDMNILQERLATAEAAILLRLQALSPTSDCLSERYAIEDALTNLRILKRESLGLDNTTNRTTGKG
;
A
#
# COMPACT_ATOMS: atom_id res chain seq x y z
N MET A 1 23.82 21.76 -49.46
CA MET A 1 22.47 21.23 -49.16
C MET A 1 22.57 20.47 -47.86
N GLU A 2 21.99 21.10 -46.84
CA GLU A 2 21.45 20.57 -45.57
C GLU A 2 22.23 19.50 -44.81
N MET A 3 22.97 19.97 -43.81
CA MET A 3 23.26 19.24 -42.58
C MET A 3 21.95 19.12 -41.79
N GLN A 4 21.36 17.93 -41.72
CA GLN A 4 20.26 17.67 -40.80
C GLN A 4 20.84 17.18 -39.48
N ILE A 5 20.93 18.12 -38.55
CA ILE A 5 21.14 17.89 -37.12
C ILE A 5 19.95 17.04 -36.66
N THR A 6 20.21 15.79 -36.31
CA THR A 6 19.22 14.92 -35.66
C THR A 6 19.03 15.44 -34.23
N GLU A 7 18.19 16.46 -34.11
CA GLU A 7 17.59 16.89 -32.87
C GLU A 7 16.64 15.78 -32.41
N SER A 8 17.19 14.81 -31.69
CA SER A 8 16.41 13.91 -30.83
C SER A 8 17.19 13.72 -29.55
N GLN A 9 17.53 14.86 -28.96
CA GLN A 9 17.88 14.98 -27.56
C GLN A 9 16.62 14.68 -26.75
N SER A 10 16.21 13.41 -26.73
CA SER A 10 15.28 12.87 -25.76
C SER A 10 16.04 12.75 -24.43
N MET A 11 16.34 13.92 -23.86
CA MET A 11 16.47 14.12 -22.42
C MET A 11 15.11 13.80 -21.80
N ARG A 12 14.74 12.52 -21.80
CA ARG A 12 13.86 12.04 -20.74
C ARG A 12 14.74 12.03 -19.52
N ASN A 13 14.55 13.06 -18.71
CA ASN A 13 14.99 13.12 -17.33
C ASN A 13 15.12 11.71 -16.77
N PRO A 14 16.23 11.36 -16.08
CA PRO A 14 16.11 10.30 -15.11
C PRO A 14 15.07 10.83 -14.11
N VAL A 15 13.81 10.45 -14.29
CA VAL A 15 12.95 10.25 -13.13
C VAL A 15 13.77 9.24 -12.34
N MET A 16 14.53 9.74 -11.38
CA MET A 16 14.95 8.97 -10.23
C MET A 16 13.64 8.48 -9.65
N GLU A 17 13.18 7.35 -10.18
CA GLU A 17 12.32 6.43 -9.45
C GLU A 17 13.09 6.24 -8.14
N PRO A 18 12.53 6.67 -7.00
CA PRO A 18 13.26 6.58 -5.75
C PRO A 18 13.76 5.15 -5.59
N LEU A 19 15.04 4.99 -5.28
CA LEU A 19 15.64 3.69 -4.92
C LEU A 19 15.04 3.13 -3.61
N GLU A 20 14.06 3.84 -3.03
CA GLU A 20 13.14 3.38 -2.01
C GLU A 20 11.89 2.85 -2.72
N GLY A 21 11.51 1.59 -2.49
CA GLY A 21 10.33 0.99 -3.11
C GLY A 21 9.07 1.87 -3.05
N PRO A 22 8.07 1.59 -3.91
CA PRO A 22 6.96 2.51 -4.15
C PRO A 22 6.30 2.96 -2.84
N GLU A 23 5.98 4.25 -2.74
CA GLU A 23 5.62 4.96 -1.50
C GLU A 23 4.58 4.22 -0.63
N TRP A 24 3.63 3.53 -1.27
CA TRP A 24 2.63 2.70 -0.59
C TRP A 24 3.24 1.62 0.31
N GLN A 25 4.39 1.05 -0.05
CA GLN A 25 5.08 0.02 0.74
C GLN A 25 5.66 0.59 2.02
N ARG A 26 6.20 1.82 1.96
CA ARG A 26 6.72 2.50 3.14
C ARG A 26 5.59 2.80 4.11
N LEU A 27 4.51 3.41 3.61
CA LEU A 27 3.34 3.74 4.41
C LEU A 27 2.68 2.49 5.02
N TYR A 28 2.64 1.40 4.25
CA TYR A 28 2.21 0.10 4.74
C TYR A 28 3.08 -0.41 5.90
N ARG A 29 4.41 -0.39 5.76
CA ARG A 29 5.32 -0.81 6.84
C ARG A 29 5.19 0.07 8.09
N ASP A 30 5.08 1.40 7.91
CA ASP A 30 4.87 2.34 9.01
C ASP A 30 3.59 1.98 9.79
N ALA A 31 2.52 1.61 9.10
CA ALA A 31 1.28 1.18 9.75
C ALA A 31 1.43 -0.15 10.52
N LEU A 32 2.24 -1.10 10.02
CA LEU A 32 2.45 -2.39 10.69
C LEU A 32 3.26 -2.30 11.99
N VAL A 33 4.14 -1.31 12.10
CA VAL A 33 5.04 -1.15 13.26
C VAL A 33 4.55 -0.10 14.26
N GLU A 34 3.44 0.57 13.96
CA GLU A 34 2.84 1.56 14.86
C GLU A 34 2.14 0.86 16.04
N LEU A 35 2.46 1.32 17.25
CA LEU A 35 1.96 0.75 18.51
C LEU A 35 0.99 1.69 19.24
N ASP A 36 1.03 2.99 18.94
CA ASP A 36 0.06 3.94 19.46
C ASP A 36 -1.25 3.83 18.67
N MET A 37 -2.33 3.44 19.36
CA MET A 37 -3.63 3.19 18.72
C MET A 37 -4.24 4.43 18.07
N ASN A 38 -3.96 5.63 18.58
CA ASN A 38 -4.48 6.87 17.99
C ASN A 38 -3.75 7.18 16.68
N ILE A 39 -2.43 7.00 16.67
CA ILE A 39 -1.59 7.21 15.49
C ILE A 39 -1.81 6.08 14.47
N LEU A 40 -2.04 4.85 14.94
CA LEU A 40 -2.29 3.68 14.10
C LEU A 40 -3.47 3.90 13.17
N GLN A 41 -4.57 4.50 13.64
CA GLN A 41 -5.73 4.76 12.77
C GLN A 41 -5.38 5.71 11.61
N GLU A 42 -4.58 6.74 11.87
CA GLU A 42 -4.11 7.67 10.84
C GLU A 42 -3.16 6.97 9.86
N ARG A 43 -2.25 6.14 10.36
CA ARG A 43 -1.30 5.36 9.54
C ARG A 43 -2.01 4.33 8.67
N LEU A 44 -3.01 3.63 9.21
CA LEU A 44 -3.86 2.70 8.47
C LEU A 44 -4.58 3.41 7.32
N ALA A 45 -5.23 4.55 7.60
CA ALA A 45 -5.94 5.31 6.57
C ALA A 45 -4.99 5.82 5.47
N THR A 46 -3.83 6.34 5.87
CA THR A 46 -2.81 6.84 4.94
C THR A 46 -2.26 5.72 4.05
N ALA A 47 -1.95 4.56 4.64
CA ALA A 47 -1.47 3.39 3.93
C ALA A 47 -2.52 2.84 2.95
N GLU A 48 -3.78 2.71 3.40
CA GLU A 48 -4.89 2.23 2.58
C GLU A 48 -5.12 3.13 1.36
N ALA A 49 -5.13 4.45 1.56
CA ALA A 49 -5.24 5.42 0.47
C ALA A 49 -4.11 5.29 -0.55
N ALA A 50 -2.85 5.18 -0.09
CA ALA A 50 -1.70 5.04 -0.98
C ALA A 50 -1.72 3.72 -1.77
N ILE A 51 -2.12 2.61 -1.12
CA ILE A 51 -2.23 1.30 -1.76
C ILE A 51 -3.34 1.30 -2.82
N LEU A 52 -4.51 1.87 -2.51
CA LEU A 52 -5.62 1.99 -3.47
C LEU A 52 -5.28 2.90 -4.64
N LEU A 53 -4.55 3.99 -4.41
CA LEU A 53 -4.06 4.86 -5.48
C LEU A 53 -3.08 4.10 -6.38
N ARG A 54 -2.17 3.31 -5.79
CA ARG A 54 -1.25 2.48 -6.57
C ARG A 54 -2.01 1.44 -7.40
N LEU A 55 -2.99 0.77 -6.81
CA LEU A 55 -3.80 -0.23 -7.51
C LEU A 55 -4.51 0.35 -8.73
N GLN A 56 -5.02 1.58 -8.63
CA GLN A 56 -5.63 2.30 -9.76
C GLN A 56 -4.61 2.69 -10.84
N ALA A 57 -3.38 3.03 -10.44
CA ALA A 57 -2.29 3.35 -11.36
C ALA A 57 -1.66 2.12 -12.03
N LEU A 58 -1.95 0.91 -11.54
CA LEU A 58 -1.45 -0.32 -12.14
C LEU A 58 -2.19 -0.65 -13.44
N SER A 59 -1.42 -0.75 -14.53
CA SER A 59 -1.96 -1.18 -15.82
C SER A 59 -2.55 -2.61 -15.73
N PRO A 60 -3.69 -2.89 -16.39
CA PRO A 60 -4.28 -4.23 -16.46
C PRO A 60 -3.45 -5.22 -17.29
N THR A 61 -2.58 -4.72 -18.18
CA THR A 61 -1.82 -5.53 -19.13
C THR A 61 -0.38 -5.70 -18.62
N SER A 62 -0.10 -6.88 -18.05
CA SER A 62 1.18 -7.49 -17.59
C SER A 62 2.45 -6.64 -17.75
N ASP A 63 3.18 -6.28 -16.68
CA ASP A 63 4.05 -7.17 -15.87
C ASP A 63 3.88 -7.02 -14.35
N CYS A 64 2.79 -6.39 -13.89
CA CYS A 64 2.62 -6.01 -12.48
C CYS A 64 1.86 -7.04 -11.62
N LEU A 65 1.75 -8.30 -12.05
CA LEU A 65 1.01 -9.34 -11.29
C LEU A 65 1.57 -9.51 -9.87
N SER A 66 2.89 -9.54 -9.73
CA SER A 66 3.54 -9.66 -8.42
C SER A 66 3.23 -8.46 -7.52
N GLU A 67 3.25 -7.25 -8.06
CA GLU A 67 2.90 -6.05 -7.28
C GLU A 67 1.42 -6.03 -6.92
N ARG A 68 0.54 -6.47 -7.82
CA ARG A 68 -0.90 -6.61 -7.53
C ARG A 68 -1.13 -7.58 -6.38
N TYR A 69 -0.47 -8.74 -6.37
CA TYR A 69 -0.57 -9.68 -5.24
C TYR A 69 -0.07 -9.06 -3.93
N ALA A 70 1.03 -8.32 -3.97
CA ALA A 70 1.54 -7.63 -2.78
C ALA A 70 0.57 -6.56 -2.28
N ILE A 71 -0.12 -5.86 -3.17
CA ILE A 71 -1.16 -4.88 -2.83
C ILE A 71 -2.38 -5.54 -2.19
N GLU A 72 -2.88 -6.64 -2.76
CA GLU A 72 -4.03 -7.38 -2.21
C GLU A 72 -3.71 -7.96 -0.82
N ASP A 73 -2.49 -8.48 -0.62
CA ASP A 73 -2.00 -8.95 0.67
C ASP A 73 -1.93 -7.79 1.69
N ALA A 74 -1.36 -6.66 1.29
CA ALA A 74 -1.28 -5.47 2.14
C ALA A 74 -2.66 -4.97 2.57
N LEU A 75 -3.64 -4.89 1.66
CA LEU A 75 -5.02 -4.50 1.99
C LEU A 75 -5.67 -5.49 2.97
N THR A 76 -5.43 -6.79 2.78
CA THR A 76 -5.93 -7.83 3.69
C THR A 76 -5.36 -7.67 5.09
N ASN A 77 -4.04 -7.47 5.19
CA ASN A 77 -3.35 -7.28 6.46
C ASN A 77 -3.79 -6.00 7.18
N LEU A 78 -3.95 -4.88 6.46
CA LEU A 78 -4.47 -3.64 7.04
C LEU A 78 -5.89 -3.82 7.58
N ARG A 79 -6.75 -4.57 6.87
CA ARG A 79 -8.12 -4.84 7.33
C ARG A 79 -8.14 -5.68 8.62
N ILE A 80 -7.27 -6.67 8.71
CA ILE A 80 -7.10 -7.47 9.94
C ILE A 80 -6.61 -6.57 11.07
N LEU A 81 -5.52 -5.83 10.86
CA LEU A 81 -4.95 -4.94 11.87
C LEU A 81 -5.98 -3.91 12.37
N LYS A 82 -6.78 -3.34 11.48
CA LYS A 82 -7.88 -2.44 11.83
C LYS A 82 -8.92 -3.12 12.72
N ARG A 83 -9.32 -4.36 12.41
CA ARG A 83 -10.29 -5.13 13.21
C ARG A 83 -9.75 -5.41 14.61
N GLU A 84 -8.51 -5.89 14.71
CA GLU A 84 -7.86 -6.19 15.98
C GLU A 84 -7.68 -4.91 16.81
N SER A 85 -7.34 -3.79 16.16
CA SER A 85 -7.20 -2.49 16.83
C SER A 85 -8.51 -1.94 17.42
N LEU A 86 -9.66 -2.37 16.88
CA LEU A 86 -10.98 -1.97 17.35
C LEU A 86 -11.54 -2.92 18.44
N GLY A 87 -10.82 -3.97 18.82
CA GLY A 87 -11.25 -4.96 19.81
C GLY A 87 -12.51 -5.74 19.41
N LEU A 88 -12.75 -5.90 18.10
CA LEU A 88 -13.97 -6.50 17.54
C LEU A 88 -13.97 -8.04 17.56
N ASP A 89 -13.19 -8.67 18.43
CA ASP A 89 -13.00 -10.11 18.51
C ASP A 89 -13.36 -10.75 19.88
N ASN A 90 -13.80 -9.99 20.90
CA ASN A 90 -13.99 -10.55 22.25
C ASN A 90 -15.42 -10.61 22.86
N THR A 91 -16.53 -10.74 22.09
CA THR A 91 -17.85 -10.89 22.75
C THR A 91 -18.89 -11.79 22.08
N THR A 92 -18.57 -13.02 21.63
CA THR A 92 -19.62 -14.00 21.26
C THR A 92 -19.53 -15.38 21.92
N ASN A 93 -18.67 -15.62 22.90
CA ASN A 93 -18.69 -16.86 23.68
C ASN A 93 -18.60 -16.63 25.20
N ARG A 94 -19.44 -15.74 25.75
CA ARG A 94 -19.69 -15.67 27.20
C ARG A 94 -21.16 -15.89 27.53
N THR A 95 -21.62 -17.14 27.43
CA THR A 95 -22.81 -17.77 28.05
C THR A 95 -23.00 -19.12 27.33
N THR A 96 -23.02 -20.31 27.94
CA THR A 96 -23.78 -20.78 29.12
C THR A 96 -23.15 -22.04 29.70
N GLY A 97 -23.18 -22.20 31.03
CA GLY A 97 -22.87 -23.48 31.68
C GLY A 97 -22.79 -23.39 33.20
N LYS A 98 -23.90 -22.96 33.83
CA LYS A 98 -24.16 -23.22 35.25
C LYS A 98 -24.31 -24.73 35.46
N GLY A 99 -23.77 -25.25 36.56
CA GLY A 99 -24.00 -26.60 37.06
C GLY A 99 -23.06 -26.90 38.20
#